data_AF-A0A1Y5IJW3-F1
#
_entry.id   AF-A0A1Y5IJW3-F1
#
_cell.length_a   1.000
_cell.length_b   1.000
_cell.length_c   1.000
_cell.angle_alpha   90.00
_cell.angle_beta   90.00
_cell.angle_gamma   90.00
#
_symmetry.space_group_name_H-M   'P 1'
#
loop_
_entity.id
_entity.type
_entity.pdbx_description
1 polymer ?
#
loop_
_entity_poly.entity_id
_entity_poly.type
_entity_poly.pdbx_seq_one_letter_code
_entity_poly.pdbx_strand_id
1 'polypeptide(L)'
;MAPRSKTTGAIATFTGFEARKPGARGSRKKPRQRVASDGAREGDDDAWDASAERDARALKTFDLTSAFGPCVGLTRVERWDRAASLGLDPPKVVLEILQRRPTTTAWRECVWHGRL
;
A
#
# COMPACT_ATOMS: atom_id res chain seq x y z
N MET A 1 22.43 40.10 31.97
CA MET A 1 21.66 39.18 31.11
C MET A 1 20.19 39.40 31.42
N ALA A 2 19.46 40.06 30.52
CA ALA A 2 18.09 40.54 30.75
C ALA A 2 17.02 39.43 30.55
N PRO A 3 15.84 39.54 31.20
CA PRO A 3 14.76 38.56 31.09
C PRO A 3 14.00 38.67 29.76
N ARG A 4 13.59 37.52 29.20
CA ARG A 4 12.84 37.42 27.95
C ARG A 4 11.35 37.69 28.19
N SER A 5 10.85 38.78 27.63
CA SER A 5 9.45 39.13 27.49
C SER A 5 8.75 38.24 26.46
N LYS A 6 7.54 37.75 26.79
CA LYS A 6 6.60 37.17 25.83
C LYS A 6 5.24 37.85 26.02
N THR A 7 4.86 38.65 25.03
CA THR A 7 3.54 39.25 24.86
C THR A 7 3.14 39.09 23.39
N THR A 8 1.82 39.10 23.15
CA THR A 8 1.10 39.08 21.87
C THR A 8 0.67 37.67 21.47
N GLY A 9 -0.62 37.38 21.27
CA GLY A 9 -1.82 38.21 21.20
C GLY A 9 -2.86 37.39 20.44
N ALA A 10 -4.08 37.31 20.96
CA ALA A 10 -5.19 36.66 20.30
C ALA A 10 -5.69 37.54 19.14
N ILE A 11 -5.95 36.94 17.98
CA ILE A 11 -6.87 37.50 16.97
C ILE A 11 -7.81 36.40 16.50
N ALA A 12 -9.10 36.62 16.73
CA ALA A 12 -10.19 35.88 16.15
C ALA A 12 -10.57 36.52 14.81
N THR A 13 -10.85 35.73 13.78
CA THR A 13 -11.65 36.18 12.64
C THR A 13 -12.72 35.15 12.31
N PHE A 14 -13.95 35.62 12.50
CA PHE A 14 -15.21 34.96 12.23
C PHE A 14 -15.57 35.14 10.75
N THR A 15 -15.78 34.04 10.03
CA THR A 15 -16.64 33.95 8.84
C THR A 15 -17.19 32.51 8.86
N GLY A 16 -18.48 32.21 9.01
CA GLY A 16 -19.64 32.82 8.37
C GLY A 16 -19.98 32.04 7.10
N PHE A 17 -20.35 30.75 7.21
CA PHE A 17 -20.82 29.96 6.06
C PHE A 17 -22.34 29.81 6.10
N GLU A 18 -22.95 30.23 4.99
CA GLU A 18 -24.36 30.54 4.81
C GLU A 18 -25.22 29.29 4.58
N ALA A 19 -26.28 29.16 5.37
CA ALA A 19 -27.30 28.13 5.21
C ALA A 19 -28.24 28.46 4.04
N ARG A 20 -28.31 27.56 3.05
CA ARG A 20 -29.27 27.64 1.94
C ARG A 20 -30.33 26.53 2.06
N LYS A 21 -31.59 26.94 1.88
CA LYS A 21 -32.86 26.22 2.09
C LYS A 21 -32.98 24.91 1.28
N PRO A 22 -33.71 23.88 1.79
CA PRO A 22 -34.14 22.76 0.97
C PRO A 22 -35.42 23.08 0.19
N GLY A 23 -35.35 23.01 -1.14
CA GLY A 23 -36.51 23.02 -2.03
C GLY A 23 -36.93 21.59 -2.37
N ALA A 24 -38.20 21.25 -2.13
CA ALA A 24 -38.79 19.97 -2.47
C ALA A 24 -39.36 19.94 -3.90
N ARG A 25 -39.46 18.71 -4.43
CA ARG A 25 -40.54 18.18 -5.31
C ARG A 25 -40.19 17.99 -6.81
N GLY A 26 -40.28 16.74 -7.26
CA GLY A 26 -40.89 16.43 -8.56
C GLY A 26 -40.16 15.41 -9.44
N SER A 27 -40.62 14.16 -9.39
CA SER A 27 -40.30 13.04 -10.29
C SER A 27 -40.42 13.37 -11.79
N ARG A 28 -39.43 12.97 -12.61
CA ARG A 28 -39.62 12.75 -14.05
C ARG A 28 -38.73 11.64 -14.63
N LYS A 29 -39.39 10.49 -14.85
CA LYS A 29 -39.25 9.41 -15.84
C LYS A 29 -37.89 9.19 -16.54
N LYS A 30 -37.35 7.98 -16.35
CA LYS A 30 -36.26 7.36 -17.13
C LYS A 30 -36.76 6.89 -18.51
N PRO A 31 -36.11 7.23 -19.63
CA PRO A 31 -36.16 6.43 -20.84
C PRO A 31 -35.05 5.37 -20.82
N ARG A 32 -35.44 4.13 -21.12
CA ARG A 32 -34.56 2.98 -21.41
C ARG A 32 -34.17 3.08 -22.89
N GLN A 33 -32.88 2.94 -23.22
CA GLN A 33 -32.32 2.49 -24.53
C GLN A 33 -30.84 2.94 -24.59
N ARG A 34 -29.84 2.19 -25.05
CA ARG A 34 -29.67 0.85 -25.65
C ARG A 34 -28.37 0.30 -25.08
N VAL A 35 -28.31 -1.01 -24.81
CA VAL A 35 -27.07 -1.72 -24.54
C VAL A 35 -26.24 -1.73 -25.83
N ALA A 36 -25.15 -0.97 -25.85
CA ALA A 36 -24.12 -1.10 -26.87
C ALA A 36 -23.24 -2.27 -26.45
N SER A 37 -23.37 -3.34 -27.21
CA SER A 37 -22.53 -4.53 -27.30
C SER A 37 -21.06 -4.30 -26.96
N ASP A 38 -20.64 -5.01 -25.92
CA ASP A 38 -19.48 -5.92 -25.91
C ASP A 38 -18.29 -5.48 -26.77
N GLY A 39 -17.44 -4.67 -26.16
CA GLY A 39 -16.03 -4.57 -26.52
C GLY A 39 -15.21 -4.98 -25.30
N ALA A 40 -15.16 -6.28 -25.01
CA ALA A 40 -14.14 -6.83 -24.14
C ALA A 40 -12.78 -6.51 -24.80
N ARG A 41 -12.09 -5.51 -24.28
CA ARG A 41 -10.63 -5.39 -24.45
C ARG A 41 -10.02 -6.51 -23.63
N GLU A 42 -9.98 -7.71 -24.19
CA GLU A 42 -9.00 -8.71 -23.79
C GLU A 42 -7.66 -8.16 -24.27
N GLY A 43 -6.90 -7.61 -23.33
CA GLY A 43 -5.73 -6.80 -23.61
C GLY A 43 -4.59 -7.19 -22.72
N ASP A 44 -3.89 -8.24 -23.11
CA ASP A 44 -2.46 -8.45 -22.86
C ASP A 44 -1.99 -8.34 -21.38
N ASP A 45 -2.83 -8.70 -20.41
CA ASP A 45 -2.51 -8.65 -18.98
C ASP A 45 -1.85 -9.93 -18.42
N ASP A 46 -1.84 -11.03 -19.18
CA ASP A 46 -1.26 -12.32 -18.77
C ASP A 46 0.28 -12.34 -18.71
N ALA A 47 0.97 -11.39 -19.36
CA ALA A 47 2.44 -11.40 -19.43
C ALA A 47 3.13 -10.94 -18.13
N TRP A 48 2.41 -10.27 -17.22
CA TRP A 48 2.94 -9.84 -15.92
C TRP A 48 2.96 -10.97 -14.87
N ASP A 49 2.18 -12.03 -15.09
CA ASP A 49 1.94 -13.06 -14.07
C ASP A 49 3.10 -14.06 -13.94
N ALA A 50 3.72 -14.49 -15.04
CA ALA A 50 4.82 -15.47 -14.98
C ALA A 50 6.04 -14.98 -14.17
N SER A 51 6.37 -13.69 -14.30
CA SER A 51 7.43 -13.05 -13.53
C SER A 51 7.02 -12.85 -12.07
N ALA A 52 5.75 -12.47 -11.84
CA ALA A 52 5.19 -12.39 -10.49
C ALA A 52 5.26 -13.75 -9.77
N GLU A 53 4.85 -14.83 -10.41
CA GLU A 53 4.85 -16.15 -9.79
C GLU A 53 6.28 -16.60 -9.42
N ARG A 54 7.27 -16.32 -10.29
CA ARG A 54 8.69 -16.56 -10.00
C ARG A 54 9.17 -15.76 -8.80
N ASP A 55 8.86 -14.47 -8.75
CA ASP A 55 9.24 -13.58 -7.66
C ASP A 55 8.60 -14.04 -6.33
N ALA A 56 7.31 -14.41 -6.37
CA ALA A 56 6.57 -14.90 -5.20
C ALA A 56 7.18 -16.20 -4.67
N ARG A 57 7.59 -17.12 -5.56
CA ARG A 57 8.33 -18.32 -5.18
C ARG A 57 9.65 -17.98 -4.51
N ALA A 58 10.44 -17.04 -5.05
CA ALA A 58 11.70 -16.62 -4.46
C ALA A 58 11.51 -16.04 -3.05
N LEU A 59 10.51 -15.17 -2.86
CA LEU A 59 10.17 -14.61 -1.56
C LEU A 59 9.70 -15.67 -0.57
N LYS A 60 8.89 -16.65 -1.02
CA LYS A 60 8.43 -17.76 -0.18
C LYS A 60 9.59 -18.67 0.24
N THR A 61 10.51 -18.97 -0.67
CA THR A 61 11.72 -19.74 -0.34
C THR A 61 12.56 -19.00 0.69
N PHE A 62 12.74 -17.68 0.53
CA PHE A 62 13.39 -16.86 1.55
C PHE A 62 12.67 -16.96 2.90
N ASP A 63 11.34 -16.79 2.95
CA ASP A 63 10.51 -16.92 4.16
C ASP A 63 10.70 -18.25 4.91
N LEU A 64 10.85 -19.35 4.16
CA LEU A 64 10.98 -20.70 4.70
C LEU A 64 12.44 -21.11 5.00
N THR A 65 13.42 -20.33 4.57
CA THR A 65 14.83 -20.64 4.82
C THR A 65 15.20 -20.23 6.24
N SER A 66 15.47 -21.20 7.12
CA SER A 66 15.79 -20.97 8.53
C SER A 66 17.15 -20.31 8.76
N ALA A 67 18.06 -20.38 7.79
CA ALA A 67 19.41 -19.82 7.88
C ALA A 67 19.40 -18.30 8.15
N PHE A 68 18.39 -17.57 7.68
CA PHE A 68 18.26 -16.12 7.84
C PHE A 68 17.51 -15.69 9.12
N GLY A 69 17.24 -16.63 10.03
CA GLY A 69 16.53 -16.40 11.28
C GLY A 69 14.99 -16.40 11.13
N PRO A 70 14.24 -16.14 12.22
CA PRO A 70 12.78 -16.17 12.18
C PRO A 70 12.18 -15.09 11.27
N CYS A 71 11.07 -15.42 10.59
CA CYS A 71 10.32 -14.49 9.72
C CYS A 71 9.02 -13.96 10.36
N VAL A 72 8.63 -14.49 11.51
CA VAL A 72 7.39 -14.08 12.19
C VAL A 72 7.57 -12.69 12.81
N GLY A 73 6.57 -11.83 12.60
CA GLY A 73 6.54 -10.48 13.19
C GLY A 73 7.50 -9.48 12.54
N LEU A 74 8.09 -9.83 11.39
CA LEU A 74 8.95 -8.96 10.60
C LEU A 74 8.41 -8.88 9.18
N THR A 75 8.58 -7.74 8.54
CA THR A 75 8.48 -7.66 7.07
C THR A 75 9.69 -8.34 6.43
N ARG A 76 9.58 -8.76 5.17
CA ARG A 76 10.66 -9.36 4.39
C ARG A 76 11.89 -8.43 4.28
N VAL A 77 11.67 -7.11 4.26
CA VAL A 77 12.77 -6.12 4.26
C VAL A 77 13.52 -6.14 5.58
N GLU A 78 12.81 -6.02 6.70
CA GLU A 78 13.44 -6.03 8.04
C GLU A 78 14.19 -7.34 8.31
N ARG A 79 13.62 -8.47 7.87
CA ARG A 79 14.29 -9.77 7.98
C ARG A 79 15.54 -9.83 7.12
N TRP A 80 15.50 -9.29 5.91
CA TRP A 80 16.67 -9.22 5.02
C TRP A 80 17.78 -8.37 5.65
N ASP A 81 17.44 -7.17 6.16
CA ASP A 81 18.40 -6.26 6.79
C ASP A 81 19.05 -6.90 8.03
N ARG A 82 18.27 -7.63 8.84
CA ARG A 82 18.79 -8.39 9.99
C ARG A 82 19.77 -9.48 9.55
N ALA A 83 19.41 -10.27 8.53
CA ALA A 83 20.28 -11.32 8.02
C ALA A 83 21.59 -10.76 7.45
N ALA A 84 21.52 -9.63 6.73
CA ALA A 84 22.69 -8.92 6.22
C ALA A 84 23.58 -8.39 7.36
N SER A 85 22.97 -7.80 8.40
CA SER A 85 23.69 -7.32 9.60
C SER A 85 24.38 -8.44 10.37
N LEU A 86 23.87 -9.67 10.29
CA LEU A 86 24.48 -10.87 10.86
C LEU A 86 25.54 -11.51 9.96
N GLY A 87 25.81 -10.96 8.77
CA GLY A 87 26.78 -11.50 7.82
C GLY A 87 26.34 -12.82 7.17
N LEU A 88 25.03 -13.09 7.10
CA LEU A 88 24.47 -14.34 6.55
C LEU A 88 24.29 -14.32 5.02
N ASP A 89 24.70 -13.23 4.37
CA ASP A 89 24.61 -13.00 2.92
C ASP A 89 23.23 -13.35 2.31
N PRO A 90 22.14 -12.67 2.73
CA PRO A 90 20.82 -12.94 2.20
C PRO A 90 20.74 -12.61 0.68
N PRO A 91 19.92 -13.33 -0.11
CA PRO A 91 19.91 -13.18 -1.56
C PRO A 91 19.50 -11.77 -2.01
N LYS A 92 20.29 -11.12 -2.85
CA LYS A 92 20.02 -9.75 -3.36
C LYS A 92 18.73 -9.66 -4.17
N VAL A 93 18.38 -10.74 -4.88
CA VAL A 93 17.12 -10.85 -5.65
C VAL A 93 15.88 -10.58 -4.80
N VAL A 94 15.91 -10.89 -3.51
CA VAL A 94 14.81 -10.60 -2.59
C VAL A 94 14.59 -9.10 -2.47
N LEU A 95 15.64 -8.31 -2.26
CA LEU A 95 15.53 -6.85 -2.22
C LEU A 95 15.08 -6.27 -3.55
N GLU A 96 15.63 -6.75 -4.66
CA GLU A 96 15.25 -6.28 -6.00
C GLU A 96 13.76 -6.46 -6.27
N ILE A 97 13.21 -7.62 -5.88
CA ILE A 97 11.77 -7.90 -5.98
C ILE A 97 10.97 -6.92 -5.12
N LEU A 98 11.39 -6.69 -3.87
CA LEU A 98 10.70 -5.81 -2.92
C LEU A 98 10.74 -4.33 -3.37
N GLN A 99 11.84 -3.91 -3.99
CA GLN A 99 12.01 -2.56 -4.54
C GLN A 99 11.16 -2.33 -5.80
N ARG A 100 10.97 -3.36 -6.63
CA ARG A 100 10.10 -3.30 -7.81
C ARG A 100 8.62 -3.17 -7.43
N ARG A 101 8.22 -3.59 -6.22
CA ARG A 101 6.82 -3.63 -5.75
C ARG A 101 6.67 -3.02 -4.34
N PRO A 102 6.95 -1.71 -4.15
CA PRO A 102 7.06 -1.11 -2.82
C PRO A 102 5.71 -0.94 -2.10
N THR A 103 4.62 -0.82 -2.86
CA THR A 103 3.29 -0.47 -2.32
C THR A 103 2.44 -1.68 -1.94
N THR A 104 2.80 -2.88 -2.41
CA THR A 104 1.95 -4.06 -2.25
C THR A 104 2.31 -4.83 -0.98
N THR A 105 1.45 -4.74 0.04
CA THR A 105 1.63 -5.41 1.34
C THR A 105 1.92 -6.91 1.21
N ALA A 106 1.24 -7.62 0.31
CA ALA A 106 1.45 -9.06 0.08
C ALA A 106 2.91 -9.45 -0.25
N TRP A 107 3.67 -8.54 -0.87
CA TRP A 107 5.07 -8.76 -1.22
C TRP A 107 6.02 -8.47 -0.06
N ARG A 108 5.61 -7.63 0.89
CA ARG A 108 6.42 -7.25 2.04
C ARG A 108 6.19 -8.12 3.26
N GLU A 109 5.01 -8.70 3.39
CA GLU A 109 4.66 -9.53 4.54
C GLU A 109 5.11 -10.99 4.38
N CYS A 110 5.66 -11.57 5.46
CA CYS A 110 6.07 -12.97 5.49
C CYS A 110 4.89 -13.93 5.31
N VAL A 111 5.16 -15.17 4.88
CA VAL A 111 4.14 -16.21 4.63
C VAL A 111 3.22 -16.52 5.83
N TRP A 112 3.65 -16.18 7.05
CA TRP A 112 2.92 -16.38 8.30
C TRP A 112 2.21 -15.13 8.84
N HIS A 113 2.27 -14.01 8.12
CA HIS A 113 1.60 -12.79 8.55
C HIS A 113 0.10 -13.01 8.74
N GLY A 114 -0.43 -12.63 9.91
CA GLY A 114 -1.85 -12.77 10.26
C GLY A 114 -2.33 -14.22 10.48
N ARG A 115 -1.43 -15.20 10.62
CA ARG A 115 -1.77 -16.62 10.85
C ARG A 115 -1.40 -17.14 12.24
N LEU A 116 -0.82 -16.28 13.08
CA LEU A 116 -0.39 -16.54 14.45
C LEU A 116 -1.09 -15.54 15.36
#